data_AF-A0A976ISU3-F1
#
_entry.id   AF-A0A976ISU3-F1
#
_cell.length_a   1.000
_cell.length_b   1.000
_cell.length_c   1.000
_cell.angle_alpha   90.00
_cell.angle_beta   90.00
_cell.angle_gamma   90.00
#
_symmetry.space_group_name_H-M   'P 1'
#
loop_
_entity.id
_entity.type
_entity.pdbx_description
1 polymer ?
#
loop_
_entity_poly.entity_id
_entity_poly.type
_entity_poly.pdbx_seq_one_letter_code
_entity_poly.pdbx_strand_id
1 'polypeptide(L)' 'LVAACRRCNQRKSDKTPEEASMPLMAVPFKPNKMEYLALANRNILVDQMDFLRSGFSKHMRHH' A
#
# COMPACT_ATOMS: atom_id res chain seq x y z
N LEU A 1 5.02 9.92 7.86
CA LEU A 1 4.40 8.97 6.92
C LEU A 1 3.16 8.41 7.61
N VAL A 2 1.97 8.69 7.08
CA VAL A 2 0.74 8.05 7.59
C VAL A 2 0.50 6.83 6.71
N ALA A 3 0.42 5.64 7.31
CA ALA A 3 0.25 4.39 6.58
C ALA A 3 -1.16 4.24 5.94
N ALA A 4 -2.04 5.23 6.14
CA ALA A 4 -3.41 5.25 5.66
C ALA A 4 -3.86 6.70 5.36
N CYS A 5 -4.91 6.87 4.58
CA CYS A 5 -5.52 8.19 4.39
C CYS A 5 -6.10 8.72 5.72
N ARG A 6 -6.33 10.03 5.82
CA ARG A 6 -6.83 10.68 7.05
C ARG A 6 -8.08 10.00 7.62
N ARG A 7 -9.06 9.66 6.77
CA ARG A 7 -10.31 8.98 7.16
C ARG A 7 -10.04 7.61 7.77
N CYS A 8 -9.21 6.80 7.12
CA CYS A 8 -8.87 5.46 7.60
C CYS A 8 -8.02 5.53 8.88
N ASN A 9 -7.09 6.49 8.97
CA ASN A 9 -6.27 6.69 10.16
C ASN A 9 -7.12 7.10 11.39
N GLN A 10 -8.11 7.97 11.19
CA GLN A 10 -9.07 8.34 12.25
C GLN A 10 -9.98 7.17 12.64
N ARG A 11 -10.47 6.38 11.66
CA ARG A 11 -11.30 5.20 11.95
C ARG A 11 -10.56 4.15 12.76
N LYS A 12 -9.29 3.90 12.41
CA LYS A 12 -8.42 3.00 13.17
C LYS A 12 -8.12 3.57 14.55
N SER A 13 -7.66 4.84 14.61
CA SER A 13 -7.11 5.45 15.83
C SER A 13 -6.12 4.50 16.51
N ASP A 14 -6.37 4.20 17.77
CA ASP A 14 -5.45 3.52 18.68
C ASP A 14 -5.77 2.00 18.73
N LYS A 15 -6.70 1.55 17.88
CA LYS A 15 -7.17 0.17 17.80
C LYS A 15 -6.28 -0.68 16.91
N THR A 16 -6.27 -1.98 17.17
CA THR A 16 -5.74 -2.97 16.23
C THR A 16 -6.58 -3.01 14.95
N PRO A 17 -6.04 -3.51 13.83
CA PRO A 17 -6.83 -3.80 12.62
C PRO A 17 -8.11 -4.59 12.92
N GLU A 18 -8.05 -5.57 13.82
CA GLU A 18 -9.17 -6.42 14.22
C GLU A 18 -10.21 -5.65 15.03
N GLU A 19 -9.80 -4.89 16.05
CA GLU A 19 -10.67 -4.05 16.89
C GLU A 19 -11.39 -2.95 16.10
N ALA A 20 -10.76 -2.44 15.04
CA ALA A 20 -11.35 -1.45 14.15
C ALA A 20 -12.20 -2.07 13.02
N SER A 21 -12.31 -3.40 12.93
CA SER A 21 -12.90 -4.10 11.78
C SER A 21 -12.28 -3.65 10.44
N MET A 22 -10.96 -3.54 10.44
CA MET A 22 -10.11 -3.13 9.32
C MET A 22 -9.12 -4.24 8.97
N PRO A 23 -9.57 -5.39 8.43
CA PRO A 23 -8.68 -6.50 8.13
C PRO A 23 -7.57 -6.07 7.16
N LEU A 24 -6.38 -6.62 7.38
CA LEU A 24 -5.24 -6.38 6.49
C LEU A 24 -5.56 -6.95 5.11
N MET A 25 -5.44 -6.11 4.08
CA MET A 25 -5.56 -6.59 2.69
C MET A 25 -4.39 -7.50 2.33
N ALA A 26 -3.22 -7.21 2.87
CA ALA A 26 -1.94 -7.86 2.60
C ALA A 26 -1.15 -8.03 3.89
N VAL A 27 -0.31 -9.06 3.98
CA VAL A 27 0.75 -9.10 5.01
C VAL A 27 1.71 -7.93 4.75
N PRO A 28 1.98 -7.04 5.73
CA PRO A 28 2.92 -5.95 5.55
C PRO A 28 4.30 -6.45 5.16
N PHE A 29 4.88 -5.87 4.11
CA PHE A 29 6.22 -6.18 3.62
C PHE A 29 7.04 -4.91 3.45
N LYS A 30 8.37 -5.05 3.43
CA LYS A 30 9.26 -3.93 3.10
C LYS A 30 9.25 -3.72 1.58
N PRO A 31 8.74 -2.58 1.07
CA PRO A 31 8.70 -2.34 -0.37
C PRO A 31 10.12 -2.12 -0.91
N ASN A 32 10.36 -2.58 -2.13
CA ASN A 32 11.52 -2.21 -2.92
C ASN A 32 11.33 -0.81 -3.54
N LYS A 33 12.34 -0.31 -4.27
CA LYS A 33 12.31 1.04 -4.85
C LYS A 33 11.13 1.28 -5.80
N MET A 34 10.79 0.31 -6.65
CA MET A 34 9.68 0.44 -7.61
C MET A 34 8.32 0.37 -6.89
N GLU A 35 8.17 -0.55 -5.95
CA GLU A 35 6.96 -0.70 -5.13
C GLU A 35 6.72 0.56 -4.28
N TYR A 36 7.78 1.14 -3.71
CA TYR A 36 7.70 2.39 -2.96
C TYR A 36 7.20 3.54 -3.84
N LEU A 37 7.70 3.65 -5.08
CA LEU A 37 7.23 4.67 -6.02
C LEU A 37 5.75 4.48 -6.35
N ALA A 38 5.29 3.24 -6.53
CA ALA A 38 3.90 2.92 -6.77
C ALA A 38 2.99 3.24 -5.55
N LEU A 39 3.48 3.01 -4.32
CA LEU A 39 2.73 3.23 -3.08
C LEU A 39 2.75 4.69 -2.59
N ALA A 40 3.58 5.55 -3.17
CA ALA A 40 3.78 6.93 -2.72
C ALA A 40 2.60 7.90 -3.00
N ASN A 41 1.41 7.37 -3.30
CA ASN A 41 0.17 8.13 -3.57
C ASN A 41 0.38 9.25 -4.62
N ARG A 42 1.07 8.91 -5.72
CA ARG A 42 1.32 9.79 -6.86
C ARG A 42 0.32 9.52 -7.96
N ASN A 43 0.07 10.52 -8.81
CA ASN A 43 -0.58 10.28 -10.11
C ASN A 43 0.44 9.58 -11.01
N ILE A 44 0.19 8.32 -11.33
CA ILE A 44 1.04 7.47 -12.16
C ILE A 44 0.22 7.13 -13.41
N LEU A 45 0.76 7.48 -14.58
CA LEU A 45 0.14 7.12 -15.86
C LEU A 45 0.21 5.60 -16.09
N VAL A 46 -0.63 5.08 -16.99
CA VAL A 46 -0.75 3.63 -17.21
C VAL A 46 0.58 3.01 -17.61
N ASP A 47 1.27 3.61 -18.58
CA ASP A 47 2.58 3.20 -19.08
C ASP A 47 3.68 3.25 -18.00
N GLN A 48 3.64 4.26 -17.14
CA GLN A 48 4.53 4.37 -15.99
C GLN A 48 4.28 3.25 -14.98
N MET A 49 3.02 2.89 -14.75
CA MET A 49 2.67 1.80 -13.86
C MET A 49 3.09 0.43 -14.44
N ASP A 50 2.94 0.25 -15.75
CA ASP A 50 3.40 -0.97 -16.44
C ASP A 50 4.91 -1.15 -16.30
N PHE A 51 5.69 -0.08 -16.44
CA PHE A 51 7.13 -0.10 -16.16
C PHE A 51 7.42 -0.50 -14.72
N LEU A 52 6.75 0.10 -13.73
CA LEU A 52 6.98 -0.18 -12.31
C LEU A 52 6.62 -1.64 -11.95
N ARG A 53 5.51 -2.17 -12.50
CA ARG A 53 5.05 -3.54 -12.26
C ARG A 53 6.11 -4.60 -12.63
N SER A 54 6.95 -4.31 -13.61
CA SER A 54 8.03 -5.22 -14.03
C SER A 54 9.02 -5.56 -12.91
N GLY A 55 9.23 -4.66 -11.94
CA GLY A 55 10.12 -4.89 -10.79
C GLY A 55 9.41 -5.13 -9.46
N PHE A 56 8.10 -5.39 -9.46
CA PHE A 56 7.40 -5.75 -8.23
C PHE A 56 7.83 -7.13 -7.73
N SER A 57 7.87 -7.30 -6.41
CA SER A 57 8.11 -8.58 -5.77
C SER A 57 6.89 -9.50 -5.92
N LYS A 58 7.05 -10.79 -5.61
CA LYS A 58 5.92 -11.75 -5.61
C LYS A 58 4.79 -11.29 -4.67
N HIS A 59 5.12 -10.64 -3.56
CA HIS A 59 4.15 -10.16 -2.58
C HIS A 59 3.22 -9.08 -3.14
N MET A 60 3.70 -8.20 -4.01
CA MET A 60 2.88 -7.11 -4.58
C MET A 60 2.20 -7.49 -5.91
N ARG A 61 2.69 -8.52 -6.62
CA ARG A 61 2.10 -8.97 -7.90
C ARG A 61 0.76 -9.70 -7.77
N HIS A 62 0.44 -10.25 -6.60
CA HIS A 62 -0.79 -11.00 -6.34
C HIS A 62 -1.88 -10.16 -5.66
N HIS A 63 -1.71 -8.84 -5.60
CA HIS A 63 -2.66 -7.88 -5.05
C HIS A 63 -3.50 -7.18 -6.11
#